data_AF-A0A970N2Q7-F1
#
_entry.id   AF-A0A970N2Q7-F1
#
_cell.length_a   1.000
_cell.length_b   1.000
_cell.length_c   1.000
_cell.angle_alpha   90.00
_cell.angle_beta   90.00
_cell.angle_gamma   90.00
#
_symmetry.space_group_name_H-M   'P 1'
#
loop_
_entity.id
_entity.type
_entity.pdbx_description
1 polymer ?
#
loop_
_entity_poly.entity_id
_entity_poly.type
_entity_poly.pdbx_seq_one_letter_code
_entity_poly.pdbx_strand_id
1 'polypeptide(L)'
;QLGTKDPITGEYDYDMNLKTTGVALVDSLRVSLKQLTGSLVFNTLVDNSPPEDETVFRQFTRVFVSAQVVKTNIYDDKNPKDIDGKANGYYQDNEEKIDYLLNSNFPIPTINLDYELDFVVNKDQEKQKQYVDEMLDVFETLINLDETDGDPYTPDGFDLDLNILNQANFQNLFKALNNSEIYFDLVPNLIARVVHNESAYQIQDIDIMAANPYFHYNGNEFDNHFPDGEIEELSDLFVLIKDFTNLIPSGEVDLSLLSNNIDLFKDTLIKFQETETFHRGGSHLPNEITVFQQIMRKIYLDTYLADLAFEQVHDFNIDAISVKDAIYKNLTDDIVNFELYSDPLYGPSLHLGSWPNEIEALGNLVENLTAINIVSSNLSSFDASIWTPSVLDGILNAINELDVVKDAAPHLIKNALYNEAINFSRFTTDKVANYIIDSTTFVGLLNEVTLSDGSENFTFEGNDVTSSGGKLHFTASGTLYNTTPITNIDSLLIKTNNLNDFTFYYGDTAQPDERFYFVEAVSGGYYKVNLSEVPYQYFQIKANAAFTVEEIKIKQAIEIGDYMQGQ
;
A
#
# COMPACT_ATOMS: atom_id res chain seq x y z
N GLN A 1 9.99 2.55 -48.70
CA GLN A 1 8.84 3.10 -49.46
C GLN A 1 7.74 3.29 -48.43
N LEU A 2 7.26 4.51 -48.23
CA LEU A 2 6.18 4.83 -47.27
C LEU A 2 4.79 4.59 -47.87
N GLY A 3 4.69 3.69 -48.85
CA GLY A 3 3.42 3.41 -49.47
C GLY A 3 3.43 2.15 -50.30
N THR A 4 2.29 1.47 -50.24
CA THR A 4 1.96 0.26 -51.00
C THR A 4 1.01 0.69 -52.10
N LYS A 5 1.39 0.42 -53.35
CA LYS A 5 0.48 0.65 -54.46
C LYS A 5 -0.56 -0.47 -54.47
N ASP A 6 -1.83 -0.13 -54.31
CA ASP A 6 -2.92 -1.06 -54.51
C ASP A 6 -2.81 -1.61 -55.95
N PRO A 7 -2.62 -2.94 -56.11
CA PRO A 7 -2.40 -3.54 -57.42
C PRO A 7 -3.67 -3.59 -58.30
N ILE A 8 -4.84 -3.34 -57.73
CA ILE A 8 -6.16 -3.36 -58.37
C ILE A 8 -6.60 -1.93 -58.74
N THR A 9 -6.54 -0.98 -57.81
CA THR A 9 -6.98 0.41 -58.05
C THR A 9 -5.85 1.27 -58.63
N GLY A 10 -4.59 0.88 -58.39
CA GLY A 10 -3.42 1.67 -58.77
C GLY A 10 -3.19 2.88 -57.86
N GLU A 11 -4.01 3.05 -56.83
CA GLU A 11 -3.85 4.08 -55.79
C GLU A 11 -2.65 3.74 -54.92
N TYR A 12 -1.95 4.78 -54.47
CA TYR A 12 -0.89 4.60 -53.49
C TYR A 12 -1.50 4.77 -52.11
N ASP A 13 -1.47 3.70 -51.34
CA ASP A 13 -1.78 3.74 -49.92
C ASP A 13 -0.49 4.08 -49.18
N TYR A 14 -0.44 5.23 -48.52
CA TYR A 14 0.77 5.75 -47.89
C TYR A 14 0.78 5.45 -46.40
N ASP A 15 0.66 4.19 -46.02
CA ASP A 15 0.68 3.79 -44.62
C ASP A 15 2.11 3.53 -44.11
N MET A 16 2.44 4.15 -42.98
CA MET A 16 3.71 3.93 -42.30
C MET A 16 3.62 2.69 -41.41
N ASN A 17 4.25 1.59 -41.83
CA ASN A 17 4.48 0.44 -40.97
C ASN A 17 5.57 0.79 -39.95
N LEU A 18 5.18 1.09 -38.71
CA LEU A 18 6.12 1.54 -37.68
C LEU A 18 7.11 0.46 -37.27
N LYS A 19 6.67 -0.81 -37.27
CA LYS A 19 7.48 -1.99 -36.99
C LYS A 19 8.75 -2.13 -37.84
N THR A 20 8.72 -1.66 -39.09
CA THR A 20 9.84 -1.80 -40.04
C THR A 20 10.46 -0.47 -40.46
N THR A 21 9.92 0.64 -39.97
CA THR A 21 10.45 1.98 -40.27
C THR A 21 11.61 2.30 -39.34
N GLY A 22 12.75 2.72 -39.90
CA GLY A 22 13.91 3.11 -39.11
C GLY A 22 14.01 4.62 -38.88
N VAL A 23 14.58 5.03 -37.74
CA VAL A 23 14.80 6.45 -37.35
C VAL A 23 15.48 7.28 -38.44
N ALA A 24 16.49 6.72 -39.12
CA ALA A 24 17.19 7.43 -40.19
C ALA A 24 16.28 7.83 -41.37
N LEU A 25 15.18 7.09 -41.60
CA LEU A 25 14.18 7.45 -42.60
C LEU A 25 13.38 8.68 -42.12
N VAL A 26 12.98 8.70 -40.85
CA VAL A 26 12.27 9.83 -40.23
C VAL A 26 13.11 11.10 -40.25
N ASP A 27 14.39 11.03 -39.91
CA ASP A 27 15.32 12.17 -39.99
C ASP A 27 15.45 12.72 -41.42
N SER A 28 15.55 11.83 -42.40
CA SER A 28 15.59 12.24 -43.81
C SER A 28 14.29 12.94 -44.24
N LEU A 29 13.14 12.48 -43.73
CA LEU A 29 11.84 13.10 -43.98
C LEU A 29 11.72 14.46 -43.30
N ARG A 30 12.19 14.58 -42.04
CA ARG A 30 12.23 15.83 -41.28
C ARG A 30 12.97 16.93 -42.06
N VAL A 31 14.16 16.61 -42.55
CA VAL A 31 14.94 17.53 -43.39
C VAL A 31 14.18 17.90 -44.67
N SER A 32 13.59 16.90 -45.34
CA SER A 32 12.88 17.12 -46.60
C SER A 32 11.64 17.99 -46.41
N LEU A 33 10.76 17.68 -45.46
CA LEU A 33 9.52 18.42 -45.20
C LEU A 33 9.80 19.85 -44.76
N LYS A 34 10.82 20.09 -43.93
CA LYS A 34 11.27 21.45 -43.58
C LYS A 34 11.76 22.28 -44.77
N GLN A 35 12.38 21.65 -45.76
CA GLN A 35 12.77 22.34 -46.99
C GLN A 35 11.54 22.65 -47.85
N LEU A 36 10.54 21.77 -47.84
CA LEU A 36 9.30 21.94 -48.59
C LEU A 36 8.41 23.07 -48.06
N THR A 37 8.41 23.37 -46.76
CA THR A 37 7.64 24.51 -46.20
C THR A 37 8.03 25.85 -46.83
N GLY A 38 9.30 26.03 -47.21
CA GLY A 38 9.80 27.22 -47.89
C GLY A 38 9.73 27.18 -49.42
N SER A 39 9.25 26.09 -50.01
CA SER A 39 9.31 25.88 -51.45
C SER A 39 8.08 26.42 -52.16
N LEU A 40 8.28 27.31 -53.12
CA LEU A 40 7.19 27.82 -53.97
C LEU A 40 6.51 26.67 -54.75
N VAL A 41 7.31 25.78 -55.35
CA VAL A 41 6.86 24.70 -56.26
C VAL A 41 6.01 23.64 -55.55
N PHE A 42 6.32 23.35 -54.29
CA PHE A 42 5.62 22.30 -53.54
C PHE A 42 4.41 22.84 -52.76
N ASN A 43 4.24 24.16 -52.78
CA ASN A 43 3.10 24.86 -52.22
C ASN A 43 2.20 25.49 -53.30
N THR A 44 2.50 25.34 -54.59
CA THR A 44 1.61 25.74 -55.70
C THR A 44 0.53 24.68 -55.93
N LEU A 45 -0.68 25.12 -56.28
CA LEU A 45 -1.70 24.26 -56.90
C LEU A 45 -1.18 23.77 -58.26
N VAL A 46 -1.46 22.52 -58.64
CA VAL A 46 -1.06 21.99 -59.95
C VAL A 46 -1.75 22.80 -61.05
N ASP A 47 -1.00 23.29 -62.05
CA ASP A 47 -1.56 24.09 -63.16
C ASP A 47 -2.69 23.31 -63.88
N ASN A 48 -3.89 23.90 -63.90
CA ASN A 48 -5.19 23.38 -64.37
C ASN A 48 -6.00 22.49 -63.40
N SER A 49 -5.57 22.34 -62.16
CA SER A 49 -6.39 21.68 -61.16
C SER A 49 -7.49 22.60 -60.62
N PRO A 50 -8.69 22.08 -60.31
CA PRO A 50 -9.72 22.83 -59.62
C PRO A 50 -9.19 23.41 -58.29
N PRO A 51 -9.83 24.44 -57.71
CA PRO A 51 -9.47 25.04 -56.41
C PRO A 51 -9.57 24.09 -55.19
N GLU A 52 -9.57 22.78 -55.41
CA GLU A 52 -9.68 21.70 -54.42
C GLU A 52 -8.40 20.84 -54.31
N ASP A 53 -7.36 21.09 -55.13
CA ASP A 53 -6.14 20.27 -55.10
C ASP A 53 -5.20 20.67 -53.95
N GLU A 54 -4.93 19.74 -53.03
CA GLU A 54 -3.97 19.95 -51.96
C GLU A 54 -2.54 20.14 -52.48
N THR A 55 -1.75 20.99 -51.80
CA THR A 55 -0.32 21.11 -52.09
C THR A 55 0.41 19.80 -51.83
N VAL A 56 1.52 19.53 -52.53
CA VAL A 56 2.31 18.31 -52.30
C VAL A 56 2.83 18.25 -50.86
N PHE A 57 3.23 19.40 -50.30
CA PHE A 57 3.59 19.47 -48.88
C PHE A 57 2.44 19.01 -47.98
N ARG A 58 1.22 19.50 -48.22
CA ARG A 58 0.03 19.12 -47.46
C ARG A 58 -0.33 17.63 -47.61
N GLN A 59 -0.18 17.06 -48.80
CA GLN A 59 -0.37 15.62 -49.03
C GLN A 59 0.61 14.79 -48.20
N PHE A 60 1.88 15.21 -48.10
CA PHE A 60 2.84 14.53 -47.23
C PHE A 60 2.50 14.68 -45.76
N THR A 61 2.12 15.88 -45.31
CA THR A 61 1.74 16.10 -43.90
C THR A 61 0.49 15.30 -43.52
N ARG A 62 -0.47 15.17 -44.43
CA ARG A 62 -1.67 14.36 -44.26
C ARG A 62 -1.34 12.93 -43.86
N VAL A 63 -0.34 12.30 -44.48
CA VAL A 63 0.08 10.91 -44.17
C VAL A 63 0.31 10.70 -42.67
N PHE A 64 0.91 11.67 -41.99
CA PHE A 64 1.25 11.55 -40.57
C PHE A 64 0.04 11.87 -39.67
N VAL A 65 -0.72 12.92 -40.00
CA VAL A 65 -1.94 13.25 -39.24
C VAL A 65 -3.03 12.19 -39.44
N SER A 66 -3.03 11.49 -40.57
CA SER A 66 -3.98 10.44 -40.90
C SER A 66 -3.46 9.02 -40.70
N ALA A 67 -2.26 8.83 -40.14
CA ALA A 67 -1.64 7.52 -40.01
C ALA A 67 -2.55 6.57 -39.25
N GLN A 68 -2.67 5.33 -39.73
CA GLN A 68 -3.58 4.35 -39.15
C GLN A 68 -3.29 4.10 -37.67
N VAL A 69 -2.02 4.10 -37.26
CA VAL A 69 -1.66 4.00 -35.84
C VAL A 69 -2.25 5.14 -35.01
N VAL A 70 -2.14 6.40 -35.44
CA VAL A 70 -2.69 7.53 -34.68
C VAL A 70 -4.22 7.42 -34.58
N LYS A 71 -4.88 7.09 -35.69
CA LYS A 71 -6.34 6.93 -35.75
C LYS A 71 -6.86 5.80 -34.86
N THR A 72 -6.23 4.62 -34.94
CA THR A 72 -6.67 3.43 -34.18
C THR A 72 -6.36 3.58 -32.69
N ASN A 73 -5.22 4.18 -32.36
CA ASN A 73 -4.62 4.06 -31.03
C ASN A 73 -4.82 5.30 -30.15
N ILE A 74 -5.07 6.46 -30.75
CA ILE A 74 -4.95 7.75 -30.05
C ILE A 74 -6.12 8.70 -30.37
N TYR A 75 -6.83 8.52 -31.48
CA TYR A 75 -8.06 9.28 -31.74
C TYR A 75 -9.25 8.61 -31.04
N ASP A 76 -10.04 9.39 -30.30
CA ASP A 76 -11.27 8.96 -29.64
C ASP A 76 -12.36 10.01 -29.89
N ASP A 77 -13.52 9.57 -30.39
CA ASP A 77 -14.64 10.45 -30.72
C ASP A 77 -15.41 10.95 -29.49
N LYS A 78 -15.11 10.39 -28.30
CA LYS A 78 -15.64 10.80 -26.99
C LYS A 78 -14.84 11.92 -26.34
N ASN A 79 -13.73 12.37 -26.94
CA ASN A 79 -13.00 13.52 -26.46
C ASN A 79 -13.95 14.75 -26.37
N PRO A 80 -14.06 15.44 -25.22
CA PRO A 80 -14.91 16.62 -25.08
C PRO A 80 -14.63 17.71 -26.12
N LYS A 81 -13.36 17.91 -26.53
CA LYS A 81 -12.98 18.85 -27.59
C LYS A 81 -13.54 18.41 -28.96
N ASP A 82 -13.60 17.11 -29.21
CA ASP A 82 -14.17 16.55 -30.43
C ASP A 82 -15.70 16.60 -30.43
N ILE A 83 -16.33 16.40 -29.28
CA ILE A 83 -17.77 16.61 -29.09
C ILE A 83 -18.14 18.07 -29.36
N ASP A 84 -17.41 19.02 -28.77
CA ASP A 84 -17.62 20.45 -28.96
C ASP A 84 -17.30 20.90 -30.38
N GLY A 85 -16.24 20.37 -30.99
CA GLY A 85 -15.87 20.65 -32.37
C GLY A 85 -16.96 20.23 -33.36
N LYS A 86 -17.55 19.04 -33.14
CA LYS A 86 -18.69 18.55 -33.92
C LYS A 86 -19.95 19.39 -33.69
N ALA A 87 -20.23 19.76 -32.44
CA ALA A 87 -21.38 20.60 -32.10
C ALA A 87 -21.29 22.00 -32.74
N ASN A 88 -20.08 22.55 -32.86
CA ASN A 88 -19.80 23.82 -33.53
C ASN A 88 -19.71 23.71 -35.07
N GLY A 89 -19.78 22.49 -35.61
CA GLY A 89 -19.75 22.24 -37.05
C GLY A 89 -18.36 22.42 -37.68
N TYR A 90 -17.28 22.27 -36.91
CA TYR A 90 -15.91 22.32 -37.45
C TYR A 90 -15.57 21.07 -38.29
N TYR A 91 -16.13 19.91 -37.92
CA TYR A 91 -16.02 18.61 -38.59
C TYR A 91 -17.12 17.66 -38.08
N GLN A 92 -17.38 16.54 -38.74
CA GLN A 92 -18.37 15.54 -38.34
C GLN A 92 -17.76 14.19 -37.94
N ASP A 93 -16.62 13.83 -38.52
CA ASP A 93 -15.92 12.58 -38.28
C ASP A 93 -14.41 12.78 -38.19
N ASN A 94 -13.66 11.69 -38.01
CA ASN A 94 -12.21 11.73 -37.88
C ASN A 94 -11.51 12.15 -39.18
N GLU A 95 -12.10 11.89 -40.35
CA GLU A 95 -11.52 12.32 -41.63
C GLU A 95 -11.66 13.83 -41.80
N GLU A 96 -12.84 14.37 -41.52
CA GLU A 96 -13.07 15.82 -41.50
C GLU A 96 -12.27 16.52 -40.40
N LYS A 97 -12.01 15.87 -39.25
CA LYS A 97 -11.10 16.40 -38.21
C LYS A 97 -9.68 16.56 -38.75
N ILE A 98 -9.17 15.57 -39.47
CA ILE A 98 -7.84 15.65 -40.12
C ILE A 98 -7.80 16.81 -41.10
N ASP A 99 -8.84 16.97 -41.92
CA ASP A 99 -8.95 18.09 -42.85
C ASP A 99 -8.98 19.43 -42.12
N TYR A 100 -9.71 19.54 -41.02
CA TYR A 100 -9.76 20.72 -40.17
C TYR A 100 -8.38 21.06 -39.58
N LEU A 101 -7.64 20.08 -39.06
CA LEU A 101 -6.28 20.26 -38.52
C LEU A 101 -5.30 20.70 -39.62
N LEU A 102 -5.36 20.07 -40.80
CA LEU A 102 -4.52 20.42 -41.95
C LEU A 102 -4.83 21.82 -42.45
N ASN A 103 -6.11 22.18 -42.59
CA ASN A 103 -6.55 23.53 -42.98
C ASN A 103 -6.07 24.60 -41.98
N SER A 104 -6.13 24.28 -40.69
CA SER A 104 -5.77 25.20 -39.63
C SER A 104 -4.26 25.41 -39.52
N ASN A 105 -3.45 24.36 -39.70
CA ASN A 105 -2.00 24.40 -39.44
C ASN A 105 -1.13 24.48 -40.70
N PHE A 106 -1.64 23.98 -41.83
CA PHE A 106 -0.95 23.91 -43.10
C PHE A 106 -1.87 24.43 -44.24
N PRO A 107 -2.30 25.71 -44.18
CA PRO A 107 -3.28 26.26 -45.11
C PRO A 107 -2.77 26.29 -46.56
N ILE A 108 -3.71 26.14 -47.50
CA ILE A 108 -3.42 26.27 -48.93
C ILE A 108 -3.12 27.74 -49.25
N PRO A 109 -2.04 28.05 -50.00
CA PRO A 109 -1.80 29.39 -50.48
C PRO A 109 -2.94 29.88 -51.37
N THR A 110 -3.34 31.13 -51.19
CA THR A 110 -4.37 31.76 -52.02
C THR A 110 -3.73 32.48 -53.21
N ILE A 111 -4.53 32.87 -54.20
CA ILE A 111 -4.06 33.72 -55.30
C ILE A 111 -4.59 35.14 -55.02
N ASN A 112 -3.71 36.13 -54.97
CA ASN A 112 -4.11 37.52 -54.79
C ASN A 112 -4.71 38.14 -56.06
N LEU A 113 -5.18 39.38 -55.95
CA LEU A 113 -5.79 40.14 -57.06
C LEU A 113 -4.84 40.37 -58.24
N ASP A 114 -3.53 40.22 -58.04
CA ASP A 114 -2.49 40.38 -59.06
C ASP A 114 -2.07 39.02 -59.68
N TYR A 115 -2.81 37.94 -59.41
CA TYR A 115 -2.50 36.58 -59.83
C TYR A 115 -1.16 36.03 -59.29
N GLU A 116 -0.65 36.60 -58.21
CA GLU A 116 0.47 36.05 -57.47
C GLU A 116 -0.03 35.12 -56.36
N LEU A 117 0.73 34.08 -56.06
CA LEU A 117 0.46 33.24 -54.90
C LEU A 117 0.70 34.05 -53.62
N ASP A 118 -0.38 34.33 -52.93
CA ASP A 118 -0.41 34.85 -51.57
C ASP A 118 -0.49 33.65 -50.63
N PHE A 119 0.70 33.19 -50.22
CA PHE A 119 0.85 32.36 -49.04
C PHE A 119 0.16 33.13 -47.92
N VAL A 120 -0.87 32.59 -47.28
CA VAL A 120 -1.52 33.27 -46.17
C VAL A 120 -0.47 33.44 -45.07
N VAL A 121 0.24 34.58 -45.10
CA VAL A 121 1.49 34.88 -44.36
C VAL A 121 1.27 34.88 -42.84
N ASN A 122 0.03 34.73 -42.39
CA ASN A 122 -0.34 34.78 -40.99
C ASN A 122 -0.02 33.50 -40.20
N LYS A 123 0.48 32.42 -40.82
CA LYS A 123 1.27 31.41 -40.09
C LYS A 123 2.72 31.48 -40.58
N ASP A 124 3.58 31.92 -39.67
CA ASP A 124 5.03 32.02 -39.82
C ASP A 124 5.60 30.71 -40.39
N GLN A 125 6.41 30.76 -41.44
CA GLN A 125 7.11 29.59 -42.00
C GLN A 125 7.89 28.84 -40.91
N GLU A 126 8.43 29.56 -39.94
CA GLU A 126 9.08 28.96 -38.78
C GLU A 126 8.11 28.13 -37.93
N LYS A 127 6.86 28.59 -37.78
CA LYS A 127 5.81 27.83 -37.08
C LYS A 127 5.45 26.54 -37.84
N GLN A 128 5.39 26.58 -39.17
CA GLN A 128 5.17 25.35 -39.96
C GLN A 128 6.32 24.35 -39.83
N LYS A 129 7.57 24.83 -39.80
CA LYS A 129 8.73 23.95 -39.55
C LYS A 129 8.69 23.36 -38.14
N GLN A 130 8.27 24.14 -37.15
CA GLN A 130 8.08 23.67 -35.78
C GLN A 130 7.01 22.57 -35.72
N TYR A 131 5.86 22.75 -36.37
CA TYR A 131 4.84 21.69 -36.46
C TYR A 131 5.34 20.42 -37.13
N VAL A 132 6.17 20.54 -38.17
CA VAL A 132 6.81 19.38 -38.81
C VAL A 132 7.74 18.65 -37.84
N ASP A 133 8.51 19.38 -37.02
CA ASP A 133 9.34 18.76 -35.98
C ASP A 133 8.50 18.01 -34.95
N GLU A 134 7.57 18.71 -34.31
CA GLU A 134 6.71 18.15 -33.26
C GLU A 134 5.95 16.90 -33.74
N MET A 135 5.41 16.95 -34.96
CA MET A 135 4.72 15.81 -35.57
C MET A 135 5.68 14.63 -35.77
N LEU A 136 6.87 14.85 -36.30
CA LEU A 136 7.83 13.79 -36.54
C LEU A 136 8.48 13.27 -35.26
N ASP A 137 8.55 14.08 -34.20
CA ASP A 137 9.02 13.66 -32.88
C ASP A 137 8.07 12.61 -32.27
N VAL A 138 6.76 12.74 -32.50
CA VAL A 138 5.78 11.69 -32.12
C VAL A 138 6.05 10.39 -32.87
N PHE A 139 6.27 10.45 -34.19
CA PHE A 139 6.56 9.26 -34.99
C PHE A 139 7.90 8.62 -34.64
N GLU A 140 8.94 9.43 -34.41
CA GLU A 140 10.24 8.95 -33.94
C GLU A 140 10.10 8.26 -32.58
N THR A 141 9.30 8.81 -31.68
CA THR A 141 9.00 8.19 -30.38
C THR A 141 8.29 6.85 -30.56
N LEU A 142 7.27 6.78 -31.40
CA LEU A 142 6.57 5.53 -31.71
C LEU A 142 7.54 4.48 -32.27
N ILE A 143 8.40 4.85 -33.22
CA ILE A 143 9.39 3.92 -33.80
C ILE A 143 10.40 3.40 -32.76
N ASN A 144 10.69 4.20 -31.73
CA ASN A 144 11.69 3.89 -30.71
C ASN A 144 11.10 3.34 -29.40
N LEU A 145 9.82 2.94 -29.36
CA LEU A 145 9.26 2.28 -28.18
C LEU A 145 10.06 0.99 -27.89
N ASP A 146 10.72 0.95 -26.74
CA ASP A 146 11.70 -0.09 -26.39
C ASP A 146 11.04 -1.44 -26.09
N GLU A 147 11.70 -2.53 -26.51
CA GLU A 147 11.23 -3.91 -26.48
C GLU A 147 11.50 -4.54 -25.11
N THR A 148 10.62 -4.36 -24.13
CA THR A 148 10.81 -4.99 -22.80
C THR A 148 10.38 -6.47 -22.81
N ASP A 149 9.29 -6.80 -23.52
CA ASP A 149 8.73 -8.16 -23.60
C ASP A 149 8.22 -8.55 -25.00
N GLY A 150 8.80 -7.97 -26.04
CA GLY A 150 8.43 -8.22 -27.43
C GLY A 150 8.17 -6.94 -28.21
N ASP A 151 7.78 -7.12 -29.48
CA ASP A 151 7.47 -6.03 -30.38
C ASP A 151 6.07 -5.48 -30.06
N PRO A 152 5.93 -4.19 -29.70
CA PRO A 152 4.64 -3.62 -29.29
C PRO A 152 3.67 -3.44 -30.46
N TYR A 153 4.12 -3.73 -31.69
CA TYR A 153 3.31 -3.59 -32.87
C TYR A 153 2.73 -4.91 -33.36
N THR A 154 1.49 -4.82 -33.83
CA THR A 154 0.91 -5.85 -34.70
C THR A 154 1.80 -6.12 -35.92
N PRO A 155 1.71 -7.29 -36.57
CA PRO A 155 2.56 -7.63 -37.71
C PRO A 155 2.51 -6.62 -38.88
N ASP A 156 1.39 -5.91 -39.05
CA ASP A 156 1.20 -4.85 -40.04
C ASP A 156 1.70 -3.47 -39.58
N GLY A 157 2.06 -3.30 -38.30
CA GLY A 157 2.67 -2.08 -37.78
C GLY A 157 1.69 -0.93 -37.53
N PHE A 158 0.38 -1.21 -37.49
CA PHE A 158 -0.67 -0.19 -37.40
C PHE A 158 -1.42 -0.15 -36.07
N ASP A 159 -1.24 -1.14 -35.21
CA ASP A 159 -1.84 -1.19 -33.88
C ASP A 159 -0.77 -1.44 -32.82
N LEU A 160 -0.98 -0.89 -31.63
CA LEU A 160 -0.03 -0.85 -30.52
C LEU A 160 -0.62 -1.59 -29.31
N ASP A 161 0.12 -2.59 -28.81
CA ASP A 161 -0.18 -3.21 -27.53
C ASP A 161 0.42 -2.37 -26.38
N LEU A 162 -0.42 -1.59 -25.74
CA LEU A 162 -0.02 -0.71 -24.63
C LEU A 162 0.35 -1.50 -23.36
N ASN A 163 -0.07 -2.77 -23.26
CA ASN A 163 0.20 -3.60 -22.08
C ASN A 163 1.68 -3.95 -21.94
N ILE A 164 2.46 -3.94 -23.03
CA ILE A 164 3.88 -4.30 -22.97
C ILE A 164 4.83 -3.10 -22.84
N LEU A 165 4.29 -1.87 -22.83
CA LEU A 165 5.11 -0.67 -22.67
C LEU A 165 5.53 -0.47 -21.22
N ASN A 166 6.78 -0.05 -21.04
CA ASN A 166 7.35 0.35 -19.75
C ASN A 166 7.15 1.86 -19.47
N GLN A 167 7.57 2.31 -18.29
CA GLN A 167 7.44 3.69 -17.82
C GLN A 167 8.08 4.70 -18.78
N ALA A 168 9.31 4.43 -19.24
CA ALA A 168 10.03 5.34 -20.13
C ALA A 168 9.32 5.50 -21.48
N ASN A 169 8.76 4.41 -22.00
CA ASN A 169 7.96 4.42 -23.22
C ASN A 169 6.70 5.28 -23.07
N PHE A 170 5.96 5.12 -21.97
CA PHE A 170 4.80 5.98 -21.67
C PHE A 170 5.20 7.44 -21.55
N GLN A 171 6.23 7.73 -20.78
CA GLN A 171 6.67 9.10 -20.54
C GLN A 171 7.12 9.79 -21.83
N ASN A 172 7.90 9.09 -22.67
CA ASN A 172 8.34 9.64 -23.95
C ASN A 172 7.15 9.88 -24.88
N LEU A 173 6.22 8.93 -24.98
CA LEU A 173 5.03 9.07 -25.85
C LEU A 173 4.13 10.21 -25.39
N PHE A 174 3.84 10.29 -24.09
CA PHE A 174 3.06 11.40 -23.53
C PHE A 174 3.76 12.73 -23.71
N LYS A 175 5.07 12.83 -23.44
CA LYS A 175 5.82 14.08 -23.68
C LYS A 175 5.81 14.47 -25.15
N ALA A 176 5.98 13.53 -26.08
CA ALA A 176 5.96 13.83 -27.51
C ALA A 176 4.59 14.33 -27.97
N LEU A 177 3.50 13.69 -27.53
CA LEU A 177 2.13 14.12 -27.81
C LEU A 177 1.85 15.49 -27.16
N ASN A 178 2.13 15.61 -25.87
CA ASN A 178 1.87 16.82 -25.09
C ASN A 178 2.70 18.02 -25.60
N ASN A 179 3.90 17.82 -26.13
CA ASN A 179 4.70 18.93 -26.69
C ASN A 179 4.28 19.33 -28.11
N SER A 180 3.38 18.59 -28.74
CA SER A 180 2.92 18.90 -30.10
C SER A 180 1.64 19.72 -30.08
N GLU A 181 1.65 20.90 -30.71
CA GLU A 181 0.42 21.71 -30.89
C GLU A 181 -0.64 20.98 -31.77
N ILE A 182 -0.25 19.94 -32.49
CA ILE A 182 -1.15 19.15 -33.35
C ILE A 182 -1.76 17.97 -32.60
N TYR A 183 -1.02 17.37 -31.65
CA TYR A 183 -1.39 16.10 -31.03
C TYR A 183 -1.57 16.15 -29.50
N PHE A 184 -1.40 17.30 -28.86
CA PHE A 184 -1.55 17.41 -27.39
C PHE A 184 -2.96 17.03 -26.93
N ASP A 185 -3.99 17.25 -27.76
CA ASP A 185 -5.38 16.87 -27.48
C ASP A 185 -5.59 15.35 -27.43
N LEU A 186 -4.58 14.58 -27.82
CA LEU A 186 -4.61 13.12 -27.85
C LEU A 186 -4.06 12.47 -26.59
N VAL A 187 -3.39 13.23 -25.71
CA VAL A 187 -2.89 12.69 -24.44
C VAL A 187 -4.04 12.10 -23.61
N PRO A 188 -5.17 12.82 -23.39
CA PRO A 188 -6.33 12.24 -22.71
C PRO A 188 -6.95 11.04 -23.42
N ASN A 189 -6.94 11.01 -24.75
CA ASN A 189 -7.49 9.89 -25.51
C ASN A 189 -6.64 8.63 -25.31
N LEU A 190 -5.31 8.79 -25.27
CA LEU A 190 -4.41 7.68 -24.98
C LEU A 190 -4.60 7.18 -23.55
N ILE A 191 -4.71 8.08 -22.57
CA ILE A 191 -5.03 7.72 -21.18
C ILE A 191 -6.35 6.95 -21.13
N ALA A 192 -7.42 7.51 -21.73
CA ALA A 192 -8.75 6.89 -21.81
C ALA A 192 -8.68 5.49 -22.45
N ARG A 193 -7.92 5.33 -23.53
CA ARG A 193 -7.73 4.02 -24.16
C ARG A 193 -7.05 3.04 -23.20
N VAL A 194 -5.97 3.44 -22.54
CA VAL A 194 -5.26 2.61 -21.56
C VAL A 194 -6.23 2.13 -20.47
N VAL A 195 -7.00 3.04 -19.87
CA VAL A 195 -7.90 2.66 -18.76
C VAL A 195 -9.18 1.94 -19.19
N HIS A 196 -9.67 2.16 -20.42
CA HIS A 196 -10.94 1.59 -20.87
C HIS A 196 -10.80 0.24 -21.59
N ASN A 197 -9.72 0.04 -22.34
CA ASN A 197 -9.63 -1.03 -23.33
C ASN A 197 -8.54 -2.07 -23.01
N GLU A 198 -7.63 -1.76 -22.09
CA GLU A 198 -6.46 -2.60 -21.83
C GLU A 198 -6.66 -3.47 -20.59
N SER A 199 -6.67 -4.80 -20.77
CA SER A 199 -6.97 -5.73 -19.67
C SER A 199 -5.93 -5.72 -18.55
N ALA A 200 -4.68 -5.34 -18.83
CA ALA A 200 -3.63 -5.29 -17.80
C ALA A 200 -3.87 -4.17 -16.77
N TYR A 201 -4.81 -3.27 -17.04
CA TYR A 201 -5.14 -2.13 -16.18
C TYR A 201 -6.51 -2.28 -15.51
N GLN A 202 -7.06 -3.49 -15.44
CA GLN A 202 -8.33 -3.75 -14.78
C GLN A 202 -8.11 -4.20 -13.34
N ILE A 203 -8.52 -3.41 -12.36
CA ILE A 203 -8.57 -3.84 -10.96
C ILE A 203 -10.01 -4.29 -10.67
N GLN A 204 -10.18 -5.51 -10.15
CA GLN A 204 -11.50 -6.07 -9.93
C GLN A 204 -12.30 -5.28 -8.87
N ASP A 205 -13.60 -5.09 -9.13
CA ASP A 205 -14.54 -4.32 -8.32
C ASP A 205 -14.20 -2.82 -8.19
N ILE A 206 -13.24 -2.34 -8.99
CA ILE A 206 -12.85 -0.94 -9.12
C ILE A 206 -13.16 -0.49 -10.53
N ASP A 207 -13.95 0.58 -10.66
CA ASP A 207 -14.17 1.22 -11.94
C ASP A 207 -13.06 2.21 -12.23
N ILE A 208 -12.00 1.73 -12.88
CA ILE A 208 -10.86 2.56 -13.31
C ILE A 208 -11.28 3.53 -14.42
N MET A 209 -12.40 3.26 -15.12
CA MET A 209 -12.97 4.19 -16.09
C MET A 209 -13.52 5.46 -15.44
N ALA A 210 -13.64 5.50 -14.10
CA ALA A 210 -13.93 6.70 -13.34
C ALA A 210 -12.75 7.68 -13.28
N ALA A 211 -11.56 7.31 -13.77
CA ALA A 211 -10.46 8.24 -13.97
C ALA A 211 -10.92 9.38 -14.89
N ASN A 212 -10.50 10.60 -14.59
CA ASN A 212 -10.85 11.75 -15.39
C ASN A 212 -9.64 12.21 -16.23
N PRO A 213 -9.42 11.63 -17.43
CA PRO A 213 -8.31 12.04 -18.29
C PRO A 213 -8.44 13.48 -18.81
N TYR A 214 -9.59 14.13 -18.62
CA TYR A 214 -9.85 15.48 -19.11
C TYR A 214 -9.77 16.54 -18.01
N PHE A 215 -9.36 16.20 -16.79
CA PHE A 215 -9.43 17.11 -15.65
C PHE A 215 -8.59 18.40 -15.83
N HIS A 216 -7.46 18.33 -16.54
CA HIS A 216 -6.65 19.51 -16.85
C HIS A 216 -7.27 20.45 -17.89
N TYR A 217 -8.32 20.00 -18.60
CA TYR A 217 -9.17 20.88 -19.38
C TYR A 217 -10.07 21.64 -18.41
N ASN A 218 -9.51 22.69 -17.81
CA ASN A 218 -10.18 23.49 -16.80
C ASN A 218 -11.21 24.42 -17.48
N GLY A 219 -12.51 24.10 -17.38
CA GLY A 219 -13.57 24.88 -18.01
C GLY A 219 -13.58 24.77 -19.55
N ASN A 220 -14.05 25.82 -20.24
CA ASN A 220 -14.10 25.85 -21.72
C ASN A 220 -12.72 26.05 -22.38
N GLU A 221 -11.61 25.98 -21.63
CA GLU A 221 -10.24 26.18 -22.13
C GLU A 221 -9.58 24.83 -22.45
N PHE A 222 -9.98 24.24 -23.57
CA PHE A 222 -9.51 22.94 -24.09
C PHE A 222 -8.14 22.99 -24.80
N ASP A 223 -7.32 23.99 -24.46
CA ASP A 223 -6.00 24.21 -25.06
C ASP A 223 -4.85 24.05 -24.05
N ASN A 224 -5.16 23.60 -22.83
CA ASN A 224 -4.15 23.37 -21.79
C ASN A 224 -3.45 22.03 -21.99
N HIS A 225 -2.12 22.08 -21.92
CA HIS A 225 -1.24 20.91 -21.87
C HIS A 225 -1.22 20.32 -20.46
N PHE A 226 -0.90 19.03 -20.35
CA PHE A 226 -0.59 18.41 -19.08
C PHE A 226 0.73 18.98 -18.53
N PRO A 227 0.84 19.30 -17.23
CA PRO A 227 2.13 19.63 -16.61
C PRO A 227 3.10 18.45 -16.73
N ASP A 228 4.39 18.74 -16.91
CA ASP A 228 5.43 17.69 -17.00
C ASP A 228 5.46 16.75 -15.77
N GLY A 229 5.13 17.28 -14.58
CA GLY A 229 5.02 16.49 -13.36
C GLY A 229 3.89 15.45 -13.41
N GLU A 230 2.71 15.81 -13.90
CA GLU A 230 1.59 14.86 -14.06
C GLU A 230 1.94 13.79 -15.11
N ILE A 231 2.63 14.15 -16.19
CA ILE A 231 3.08 13.18 -17.20
C ILE A 231 4.04 12.15 -16.58
N GLU A 232 4.94 12.60 -15.73
CA GLU A 232 5.87 11.73 -14.99
C GLU A 232 5.12 10.78 -14.04
N GLU A 233 4.17 11.31 -13.27
CA GLU A 233 3.37 10.54 -12.34
C GLU A 233 2.45 9.52 -13.04
N LEU A 234 1.77 9.91 -14.12
CA LEU A 234 0.95 9.02 -14.94
C LEU A 234 1.74 7.84 -15.51
N SER A 235 2.94 8.13 -16.02
CA SER A 235 3.80 7.12 -16.65
C SER A 235 4.27 6.08 -15.64
N ASP A 236 4.58 6.52 -14.42
CA ASP A 236 4.95 5.66 -13.29
C ASP A 236 3.74 4.83 -12.83
N LEU A 237 2.61 5.51 -12.62
CA LEU A 237 1.36 4.89 -12.18
C LEU A 237 0.89 3.79 -13.14
N PHE A 238 1.04 3.95 -14.46
CA PHE A 238 0.64 2.89 -15.39
C PHE A 238 1.43 1.59 -15.25
N VAL A 239 2.71 1.65 -14.90
CA VAL A 239 3.47 0.42 -14.62
C VAL A 239 3.01 -0.18 -13.29
N LEU A 240 2.86 0.67 -12.27
CA LEU A 240 2.42 0.24 -10.95
C LEU A 240 1.03 -0.41 -10.99
N ILE A 241 0.07 0.13 -11.75
CA ILE A 241 -1.27 -0.44 -11.91
C ILE A 241 -1.22 -1.86 -12.50
N LYS A 242 -0.36 -2.10 -13.50
CA LYS A 242 -0.22 -3.45 -14.09
C LYS A 242 0.23 -4.46 -13.05
N ASP A 243 1.22 -4.08 -12.24
CA ASP A 243 1.76 -4.96 -11.20
C ASP A 243 0.74 -5.13 -10.05
N PHE A 244 0.08 -4.03 -9.66
CA PHE A 244 -0.90 -3.96 -8.58
C PHE A 244 -2.19 -4.72 -8.88
N THR A 245 -2.58 -4.83 -10.14
CA THR A 245 -3.74 -5.64 -10.57
C THR A 245 -3.62 -7.10 -10.10
N ASN A 246 -2.39 -7.62 -9.99
CA ASN A 246 -2.15 -8.96 -9.45
C ASN A 246 -2.23 -9.03 -7.92
N LEU A 247 -2.05 -7.90 -7.22
CA LEU A 247 -2.07 -7.80 -5.75
C LEU A 247 -3.48 -7.73 -5.16
N ILE A 248 -4.45 -7.23 -5.92
CA ILE A 248 -5.88 -7.24 -5.57
C ILE A 248 -6.61 -8.20 -6.51
N PRO A 249 -6.38 -9.53 -6.37
CA PRO A 249 -7.03 -10.53 -7.22
C PRO A 249 -8.51 -10.67 -6.88
N SER A 250 -9.20 -11.51 -7.64
CA SER A 250 -10.62 -11.80 -7.44
C SER A 250 -10.94 -12.25 -6.01
N GLY A 251 -11.83 -11.53 -5.32
CA GLY A 251 -12.33 -11.89 -4.00
C GLY A 251 -11.97 -10.86 -2.92
N GLU A 252 -11.78 -11.35 -1.70
CA GLU A 252 -11.31 -10.55 -0.56
C GLU A 252 -9.83 -10.20 -0.73
N VAL A 253 -9.43 -9.01 -0.27
CA VAL A 253 -8.03 -8.56 -0.26
C VAL A 253 -7.18 -9.51 0.58
N ASP A 254 -6.22 -10.18 -0.06
CA ASP A 254 -5.29 -11.10 0.61
C ASP A 254 -4.12 -10.32 1.23
N LEU A 255 -4.17 -10.15 2.56
CA LEU A 255 -3.13 -9.47 3.33
C LEU A 255 -1.74 -10.15 3.21
N SER A 256 -1.71 -11.46 2.98
CA SER A 256 -0.44 -12.18 2.82
C SER A 256 0.25 -11.84 1.49
N LEU A 257 -0.53 -11.62 0.43
CA LEU A 257 0.00 -11.20 -0.86
C LEU A 257 0.48 -9.74 -0.82
N LEU A 258 -0.29 -8.87 -0.16
CA LEU A 258 0.09 -7.46 0.05
C LEU A 258 1.38 -7.35 0.85
N SER A 259 1.52 -8.11 1.95
CA SER A 259 2.71 -8.06 2.81
C SER A 259 3.99 -8.45 2.08
N ASN A 260 3.93 -9.36 1.10
CA ASN A 260 5.09 -9.73 0.29
C ASN A 260 5.48 -8.65 -0.73
N ASN A 261 4.60 -7.67 -0.97
CA ASN A 261 4.77 -6.62 -1.97
C ASN A 261 4.38 -5.25 -1.37
N ILE A 262 4.77 -5.02 -0.11
CA ILE A 262 4.28 -3.88 0.68
C ILE A 262 4.68 -2.53 0.09
N ASP A 263 5.89 -2.43 -0.47
CA ASP A 263 6.39 -1.23 -1.13
C ASP A 263 5.56 -0.92 -2.37
N LEU A 264 5.35 -1.92 -3.25
CA LEU A 264 4.49 -1.78 -4.43
C LEU A 264 3.06 -1.38 -4.05
N PHE A 265 2.49 -1.97 -2.99
CA PHE A 265 1.16 -1.59 -2.48
C PHE A 265 1.11 -0.12 -2.05
N LYS A 266 2.05 0.32 -1.20
CA LYS A 266 2.12 1.70 -0.70
C LYS A 266 2.35 2.69 -1.84
N ASP A 267 3.34 2.44 -2.68
CA ASP A 267 3.73 3.32 -3.78
C ASP A 267 2.59 3.47 -4.80
N THR A 268 1.89 2.38 -5.14
CA THR A 268 0.75 2.45 -6.06
C THR A 268 -0.39 3.29 -5.50
N LEU A 269 -0.73 3.13 -4.21
CA LEU A 269 -1.78 3.93 -3.57
C LEU A 269 -1.40 5.41 -3.48
N ILE A 270 -0.14 5.71 -3.14
CA ILE A 270 0.38 7.08 -3.15
C ILE A 270 0.26 7.65 -4.57
N LYS A 271 0.65 6.92 -5.61
CA LYS A 271 0.54 7.39 -6.99
C LYS A 271 -0.90 7.58 -7.45
N PHE A 272 -1.83 6.70 -7.10
CA PHE A 272 -3.25 6.94 -7.33
C PHE A 272 -3.76 8.22 -6.66
N GLN A 273 -3.21 8.59 -5.51
CA GLN A 273 -3.56 9.80 -4.78
C GLN A 273 -2.85 11.06 -5.30
N GLU A 274 -1.61 10.97 -5.74
CA GLU A 274 -0.85 12.12 -6.24
C GLU A 274 -1.28 12.48 -7.66
N THR A 275 -1.52 11.48 -8.52
CA THR A 275 -1.89 11.69 -9.92
C THR A 275 -3.30 12.26 -10.03
N GLU A 276 -3.38 13.51 -10.48
CA GLU A 276 -4.62 14.27 -10.47
C GLU A 276 -5.69 13.62 -11.37
N THR A 277 -5.31 12.95 -12.46
CA THR A 277 -6.20 12.16 -13.33
C THR A 277 -7.03 11.12 -12.56
N PHE A 278 -6.45 10.51 -11.52
CA PHE A 278 -7.07 9.42 -10.75
C PHE A 278 -7.58 9.88 -9.39
N HIS A 279 -7.05 10.99 -8.87
CA HIS A 279 -7.40 11.53 -7.56
C HIS A 279 -8.44 12.66 -7.60
N ARG A 280 -8.50 13.46 -8.67
CA ARG A 280 -9.40 14.62 -8.76
C ARG A 280 -10.56 14.34 -9.72
N GLY A 281 -11.75 14.20 -9.16
CA GLY A 281 -12.98 14.15 -9.95
C GLY A 281 -13.24 15.49 -10.63
N GLY A 282 -13.21 15.54 -11.96
CA GLY A 282 -13.66 16.75 -12.66
C GLY A 282 -15.17 16.74 -12.76
N SER A 283 -15.82 17.56 -11.94
CA SER A 283 -17.09 18.27 -12.20
C SER A 283 -18.33 17.54 -12.75
N HIS A 284 -18.32 16.25 -13.12
CA HIS A 284 -19.39 15.71 -13.96
C HIS A 284 -20.53 15.06 -13.17
N LEU A 285 -20.32 14.51 -11.97
CA LEU A 285 -21.40 13.97 -11.15
C LEU A 285 -21.16 14.19 -9.64
N PRO A 286 -22.02 14.98 -8.95
CA PRO A 286 -22.04 15.01 -7.49
C PRO A 286 -22.26 13.60 -6.94
N ASN A 287 -21.43 13.17 -5.97
CA ASN A 287 -21.47 11.88 -5.26
C ASN A 287 -20.81 10.67 -5.96
N GLU A 288 -20.00 10.86 -7.00
CA GLU A 288 -19.13 9.78 -7.52
C GLU A 288 -17.74 9.85 -6.89
N ILE A 289 -17.21 8.69 -6.48
CA ILE A 289 -15.89 8.60 -5.87
C ILE A 289 -14.81 8.29 -6.91
N THR A 290 -13.62 8.85 -6.72
CA THR A 290 -12.48 8.69 -7.63
C THR A 290 -11.89 7.27 -7.59
N VAL A 291 -11.03 6.92 -8.55
CA VAL A 291 -10.42 5.56 -8.61
C VAL A 291 -9.66 5.26 -7.32
N PHE A 292 -8.87 6.21 -6.83
CA PHE A 292 -8.18 6.10 -5.54
C PHE A 292 -9.15 5.81 -4.40
N GLN A 293 -10.24 6.59 -4.30
CA GLN A 293 -11.25 6.45 -3.26
C GLN A 293 -11.98 5.10 -3.34
N GLN A 294 -12.21 4.58 -4.55
CA GLN A 294 -12.79 3.25 -4.74
C GLN A 294 -11.88 2.15 -4.18
N ILE A 295 -10.57 2.25 -4.44
CA ILE A 295 -9.57 1.29 -3.96
C ILE A 295 -9.51 1.32 -2.43
N MET A 296 -9.40 2.51 -1.83
CA MET A 296 -9.39 2.67 -0.37
C MET A 296 -10.66 2.09 0.27
N ARG A 297 -11.82 2.39 -0.31
CA ARG A 297 -13.10 1.82 0.14
C ARG A 297 -13.12 0.29 0.09
N LYS A 298 -12.62 -0.31 -1.00
CA LYS A 298 -12.51 -1.77 -1.14
C LYS A 298 -11.60 -2.34 -0.05
N ILE A 299 -10.42 -1.73 0.18
CA ILE A 299 -9.50 -2.17 1.24
C ILE A 299 -10.20 -2.16 2.59
N TYR A 300 -10.87 -1.07 3.00
CA TYR A 300 -11.53 -1.00 4.31
C TYR A 300 -12.68 -2.00 4.47
N LEU A 301 -13.45 -2.25 3.41
CA LEU A 301 -14.56 -3.21 3.45
C LEU A 301 -14.06 -4.65 3.48
N ASP A 302 -13.14 -5.03 2.59
CA ASP A 302 -12.68 -6.41 2.44
C ASP A 302 -11.76 -6.85 3.60
N THR A 303 -11.19 -5.88 4.33
CA THR A 303 -10.44 -6.11 5.58
C THR A 303 -11.30 -5.96 6.84
N TYR A 304 -12.61 -5.71 6.72
CA TYR A 304 -13.53 -5.51 7.87
C TYR A 304 -13.15 -4.34 8.79
N LEU A 305 -12.23 -3.47 8.37
CA LEU A 305 -11.89 -2.22 9.07
C LEU A 305 -13.11 -1.31 9.19
N ALA A 306 -13.92 -1.20 8.12
CA ALA A 306 -15.13 -0.40 8.12
C ALA A 306 -16.19 -0.93 9.12
N ASP A 307 -16.33 -2.25 9.25
CA ASP A 307 -17.24 -2.87 10.22
C ASP A 307 -16.81 -2.55 11.66
N LEU A 308 -15.49 -2.64 11.94
CA LEU A 308 -14.92 -2.30 13.25
C LEU A 308 -15.15 -0.83 13.65
N ALA A 309 -15.15 0.09 12.68
CA ALA A 309 -15.47 1.50 12.90
C ALA A 309 -16.99 1.74 13.06
N PHE A 310 -17.82 1.09 12.24
CA PHE A 310 -19.26 1.29 12.24
C PHE A 310 -19.94 0.87 13.55
N GLU A 311 -19.44 -0.17 14.19
CA GLU A 311 -19.91 -0.55 15.53
C GLU A 311 -19.73 0.57 16.58
N GLN A 312 -19.01 1.65 16.26
CA GLN A 312 -18.71 2.76 17.16
C GLN A 312 -19.28 4.13 16.77
N VAL A 313 -19.38 4.48 15.48
CA VAL A 313 -19.58 5.90 15.09
C VAL A 313 -20.97 6.48 15.36
N HIS A 314 -22.13 5.86 15.06
CA HIS A 314 -23.44 6.47 15.44
C HIS A 314 -24.70 5.59 15.30
N ASP A 315 -25.77 6.06 15.98
CA ASP A 315 -27.19 5.67 15.88
C ASP A 315 -27.65 5.32 14.46
N PHE A 316 -28.48 4.28 14.36
CA PHE A 316 -29.22 3.83 13.17
C PHE A 316 -29.44 4.95 12.14
N ASN A 317 -28.72 4.88 11.01
CA ASN A 317 -29.14 5.59 9.81
C ASN A 317 -30.48 4.97 9.38
N ILE A 318 -31.59 5.58 9.79
CA ILE A 318 -32.95 5.04 9.64
C ILE A 318 -33.31 4.84 8.15
N ASP A 319 -32.56 5.48 7.26
CA ASP A 319 -32.75 5.42 5.81
C ASP A 319 -32.02 4.23 5.14
N ALA A 320 -31.15 3.50 5.85
CA ALA A 320 -30.44 2.34 5.30
C ALA A 320 -31.25 1.05 5.46
N ILE A 321 -31.34 0.25 4.38
CA ILE A 321 -32.11 -1.01 4.36
C ILE A 321 -31.34 -2.15 5.05
N SER A 322 -30.00 -2.07 5.09
CA SER A 322 -29.13 -3.05 5.73
C SER A 322 -27.92 -2.38 6.41
N VAL A 323 -27.25 -3.13 7.30
CA VAL A 323 -25.99 -2.70 7.94
C VAL A 323 -24.92 -2.41 6.89
N LYS A 324 -24.77 -3.29 5.90
CA LYS A 324 -23.79 -3.11 4.82
C LYS A 324 -24.02 -1.81 4.03
N ASP A 325 -25.27 -1.47 3.75
CA ASP A 325 -25.61 -0.23 3.04
C ASP A 325 -25.29 1.01 3.90
N ALA A 326 -25.51 0.92 5.22
CA ALA A 326 -25.17 2.00 6.15
C ALA A 326 -23.66 2.23 6.22
N ILE A 327 -22.88 1.14 6.30
CA ILE A 327 -21.41 1.18 6.30
C ILE A 327 -20.91 1.79 4.99
N TYR A 328 -21.40 1.28 3.86
CA TYR A 328 -21.01 1.77 2.55
C TYR A 328 -21.30 3.26 2.38
N LYS A 329 -22.50 3.70 2.79
CA LYS A 329 -22.89 5.11 2.71
C LYS A 329 -22.02 5.99 3.60
N ASN A 330 -21.86 5.65 4.87
CA ASN A 330 -21.05 6.46 5.80
C ASN A 330 -19.60 6.55 5.34
N LEU A 331 -18.99 5.43 4.94
CA LEU A 331 -17.62 5.42 4.43
C LEU A 331 -17.49 6.26 3.14
N THR A 332 -18.50 6.21 2.26
CA THR A 332 -18.52 7.06 1.06
C THR A 332 -18.66 8.53 1.43
N ASP A 333 -19.58 8.87 2.34
CA ASP A 333 -19.80 10.24 2.81
C ASP A 333 -18.51 10.78 3.48
N ASP A 334 -17.81 9.98 4.27
CA ASP A 334 -16.56 10.37 4.93
C ASP A 334 -15.43 10.61 3.91
N ILE A 335 -15.25 9.70 2.95
CA ILE A 335 -14.23 9.82 1.90
C ILE A 335 -14.51 11.00 0.96
N VAL A 336 -15.76 11.24 0.57
CA VAL A 336 -16.15 12.35 -0.33
C VAL A 336 -16.05 13.69 0.38
N ASN A 337 -16.53 13.79 1.62
CA ASN A 337 -16.54 15.06 2.34
C ASN A 337 -15.15 15.44 2.88
N PHE A 338 -14.16 14.54 2.85
CA PHE A 338 -12.77 14.79 3.24
C PHE A 338 -12.22 16.11 2.69
N GLU A 339 -12.32 16.35 1.38
CA GLU A 339 -11.76 17.55 0.75
C GLU A 339 -12.46 18.85 1.21
N LEU A 340 -13.72 18.74 1.64
CA LEU A 340 -14.55 19.85 2.10
C LEU A 340 -14.31 20.19 3.58
N TYR A 341 -13.76 19.26 4.37
CA TYR A 341 -13.53 19.42 5.81
C TYR A 341 -12.23 20.18 6.18
N SER A 342 -11.54 20.77 5.21
CA SER A 342 -10.46 21.72 5.47
C SER A 342 -10.92 23.04 6.13
N ASP A 343 -12.24 23.26 6.25
CA ASP A 343 -12.83 24.39 6.97
C ASP A 343 -13.18 24.03 8.44
N PRO A 344 -12.52 24.64 9.44
CA PRO A 344 -12.74 24.37 10.87
C PRO A 344 -14.15 24.75 11.40
N LEU A 345 -15.05 25.26 10.56
CA LEU A 345 -16.43 25.60 10.92
C LEU A 345 -17.42 24.42 10.87
N TYR A 346 -17.06 23.28 10.27
CA TYR A 346 -17.94 22.12 10.11
C TYR A 346 -17.53 20.93 10.99
N GLY A 347 -17.56 21.08 12.32
CA GLY A 347 -17.37 19.97 13.27
C GLY A 347 -15.96 19.33 13.24
N PRO A 348 -15.64 18.40 14.16
CA PRO A 348 -14.40 17.64 14.05
C PRO A 348 -14.50 16.76 12.80
N SER A 349 -13.67 17.06 11.79
CA SER A 349 -13.48 16.14 10.68
C SER A 349 -12.98 14.81 11.25
N LEU A 350 -13.62 13.71 10.84
CA LEU A 350 -13.17 12.36 11.22
C LEU A 350 -11.74 12.07 10.70
N HIS A 351 -11.28 12.85 9.72
CA HIS A 351 -9.95 12.76 9.14
C HIS A 351 -9.14 14.02 9.44
N LEU A 352 -8.12 13.91 10.31
CA LEU A 352 -7.17 14.98 10.65
C LEU A 352 -5.78 14.75 10.03
N GLY A 353 -5.54 13.57 9.43
CA GLY A 353 -4.28 13.16 8.81
C GLY A 353 -4.16 13.47 7.30
N SER A 354 -3.08 12.99 6.69
CA SER A 354 -2.84 13.01 5.24
C SER A 354 -2.91 11.60 4.67
N TRP A 355 -3.32 11.44 3.40
CA TRP A 355 -3.34 10.13 2.74
C TRP A 355 -2.02 9.37 2.78
N PRO A 356 -0.83 10.01 2.60
CA PRO A 356 0.43 9.31 2.77
C PRO A 356 0.61 8.69 4.17
N ASN A 357 0.14 9.36 5.23
CA ASN A 357 0.19 8.81 6.59
C ASN A 357 -0.80 7.65 6.77
N GLU A 358 -2.02 7.78 6.23
CA GLU A 358 -3.04 6.72 6.26
C GLU A 358 -2.55 5.46 5.50
N ILE A 359 -1.95 5.64 4.32
CA ILE A 359 -1.38 4.56 3.51
C ILE A 359 -0.20 3.90 4.24
N GLU A 360 0.65 4.70 4.90
CA GLU A 360 1.74 4.18 5.71
C GLU A 360 1.23 3.37 6.90
N ALA A 361 0.21 3.87 7.60
CA ALA A 361 -0.46 3.17 8.69
C ALA A 361 -1.12 1.87 8.22
N LEU A 362 -1.77 1.87 7.05
CA LEU A 362 -2.33 0.65 6.44
C LEU A 362 -1.23 -0.36 6.18
N GLY A 363 -0.11 0.06 5.58
CA GLY A 363 0.98 -0.88 5.32
C GLY A 363 1.61 -1.43 6.60
N ASN A 364 1.80 -0.59 7.62
CA ASN A 364 2.26 -1.02 8.94
C ASN A 364 1.29 -2.00 9.59
N LEU A 365 -0.02 -1.78 9.43
CA LEU A 365 -1.03 -2.73 9.87
C LEU A 365 -0.85 -4.07 9.16
N VAL A 366 -0.77 -4.09 7.82
CA VAL A 366 -0.58 -5.31 7.03
C VAL A 366 0.64 -6.12 7.50
N GLU A 367 1.80 -5.48 7.68
CA GLU A 367 3.03 -6.14 8.15
C GLU A 367 2.89 -6.75 9.55
N ASN A 368 2.28 -6.02 10.48
CA ASN A 368 2.09 -6.54 11.85
C ASN A 368 1.07 -7.69 11.89
N LEU A 369 0.08 -7.68 11.00
CA LEU A 369 -0.91 -8.74 10.88
C LEU A 369 -0.38 -10.01 10.25
N THR A 370 0.56 -9.92 9.32
CA THR A 370 1.20 -11.13 8.77
C THR A 370 2.18 -11.78 9.73
N ALA A 371 2.78 -11.02 10.65
CA ALA A 371 3.64 -11.55 11.71
C ALA A 371 2.92 -12.57 12.63
N ILE A 372 1.59 -12.55 12.67
CA ILE A 372 0.74 -13.47 13.45
C ILE A 372 0.13 -14.61 12.62
N ASN A 373 0.60 -14.81 11.38
CA ASN A 373 0.18 -15.89 10.46
C ASN A 373 -1.35 -15.97 10.27
N ILE A 374 -1.99 -14.83 10.06
CA ILE A 374 -3.42 -14.81 9.80
C ILE A 374 -3.70 -15.15 8.35
N VAL A 375 -4.57 -16.15 8.18
CA VAL A 375 -4.96 -16.70 6.87
C VAL A 375 -6.25 -16.03 6.35
N SER A 376 -6.90 -15.16 7.14
CA SER A 376 -8.14 -14.47 6.75
C SER A 376 -8.01 -12.95 6.83
N SER A 377 -8.56 -12.21 5.86
CA SER A 377 -8.61 -10.73 5.88
C SER A 377 -9.52 -10.14 6.97
N ASN A 378 -10.27 -10.98 7.70
CA ASN A 378 -11.21 -10.55 8.70
C ASN A 378 -10.56 -10.20 10.05
N LEU A 379 -10.39 -8.90 10.26
CA LEU A 379 -9.87 -8.31 11.49
C LEU A 379 -10.83 -8.40 12.70
N SER A 380 -12.10 -8.72 12.53
CA SER A 380 -13.02 -8.84 13.67
C SER A 380 -12.85 -10.13 14.48
N SER A 381 -12.08 -11.11 13.96
CA SER A 381 -11.96 -12.46 14.51
C SER A 381 -10.66 -12.73 15.28
N PHE A 382 -9.90 -11.67 15.60
CA PHE A 382 -8.58 -11.80 16.20
C PHE A 382 -8.54 -12.55 17.53
N ASP A 383 -7.81 -13.65 17.54
CA ASP A 383 -7.37 -14.27 18.79
C ASP A 383 -6.18 -13.50 19.34
N ALA A 384 -6.38 -12.81 20.45
CA ALA A 384 -5.32 -12.06 21.09
C ALA A 384 -4.21 -12.97 21.64
N SER A 385 -4.46 -14.27 21.87
CA SER A 385 -3.57 -15.25 22.52
C SER A 385 -2.25 -15.53 21.79
N ILE A 386 -2.18 -15.19 20.50
CA ILE A 386 -1.01 -15.37 19.64
C ILE A 386 -0.09 -14.15 19.55
N TRP A 387 -0.48 -13.02 20.16
CA TRP A 387 0.25 -11.76 20.04
C TRP A 387 1.45 -11.65 20.99
N THR A 388 2.54 -11.08 20.48
CA THR A 388 3.65 -10.58 21.30
C THR A 388 3.40 -9.11 21.67
N PRO A 389 4.00 -8.58 22.75
CA PRO A 389 3.86 -7.16 23.09
C PRO A 389 4.22 -6.22 21.94
N SER A 390 5.29 -6.54 21.20
CA SER A 390 5.76 -5.72 20.07
C SER A 390 4.78 -5.71 18.90
N VAL A 391 4.14 -6.84 18.59
CA VAL A 391 3.16 -6.92 17.50
C VAL A 391 1.86 -6.20 17.89
N LEU A 392 1.43 -6.34 19.15
CA LEU A 392 0.25 -5.64 19.66
C LEU A 392 0.43 -4.12 19.61
N ASP A 393 1.57 -3.62 20.06
CA ASP A 393 1.92 -2.20 19.97
C ASP A 393 1.87 -1.71 18.51
N GLY A 394 2.47 -2.45 17.58
CA GLY A 394 2.41 -2.13 16.15
C GLY A 394 0.98 -2.06 15.58
N ILE A 395 0.13 -3.04 15.88
CA ILE A 395 -1.27 -3.08 15.43
C ILE A 395 -2.06 -1.90 16.00
N LEU A 396 -1.95 -1.64 17.31
CA LEU A 396 -2.72 -0.59 17.97
C LEU A 396 -2.30 0.81 17.49
N ASN A 397 -0.99 1.03 17.33
CA ASN A 397 -0.48 2.30 16.79
C ASN A 397 -0.96 2.50 15.35
N ALA A 398 -0.88 1.47 14.50
CA ALA A 398 -1.36 1.55 13.13
C ALA A 398 -2.86 1.87 13.07
N ILE A 399 -3.71 1.15 13.82
CA ILE A 399 -5.17 1.39 13.85
C ILE A 399 -5.51 2.79 14.38
N ASN A 400 -4.76 3.30 15.35
CA ASN A 400 -4.98 4.64 15.91
C ASN A 400 -4.57 5.77 14.95
N GLU A 401 -3.64 5.49 14.02
CA GLU A 401 -3.27 6.42 12.94
C GLU A 401 -4.23 6.36 11.75
N LEU A 402 -5.00 5.27 11.60
CA LEU A 402 -6.03 5.14 10.57
C LEU A 402 -7.28 5.92 10.96
N ASP A 403 -7.53 7.04 10.29
CA ASP A 403 -8.62 7.96 10.65
C ASP A 403 -10.01 7.32 10.47
N VAL A 404 -10.19 6.43 9.48
CA VAL A 404 -11.46 5.69 9.26
C VAL A 404 -11.82 4.77 10.43
N VAL A 405 -10.81 4.30 11.19
CA VAL A 405 -10.99 3.32 12.27
C VAL A 405 -10.36 3.78 13.59
N LYS A 406 -10.12 5.07 13.77
CA LYS A 406 -9.37 5.63 14.91
C LYS A 406 -9.93 5.21 16.27
N ASP A 407 -11.25 5.06 16.35
CA ASP A 407 -11.95 4.64 17.56
C ASP A 407 -11.99 3.09 17.73
N ALA A 408 -11.60 2.30 16.73
CA ALA A 408 -11.61 0.84 16.76
C ALA A 408 -10.68 0.23 17.82
N ALA A 409 -9.54 0.87 18.12
CA ALA A 409 -8.51 0.34 19.01
C ALA A 409 -9.03 0.03 20.44
N PRO A 410 -9.73 0.93 21.15
CA PRO A 410 -10.39 0.63 22.42
C PRO A 410 -11.30 -0.60 22.40
N HIS A 411 -12.02 -0.85 21.30
CA HIS A 411 -12.91 -2.01 21.21
C HIS A 411 -12.15 -3.31 20.95
N LEU A 412 -11.11 -3.29 20.12
CA LEU A 412 -10.22 -4.44 19.95
C LEU A 412 -9.59 -4.84 21.29
N ILE A 413 -9.10 -3.85 22.05
CA ILE A 413 -8.60 -4.06 23.41
C ILE A 413 -9.69 -4.65 24.31
N LYS A 414 -10.90 -4.08 24.30
CA LYS A 414 -12.04 -4.60 25.05
C LYS A 414 -12.35 -6.06 24.68
N ASN A 415 -12.55 -6.39 23.41
CA ASN A 415 -12.88 -7.75 22.99
C ASN A 415 -11.77 -8.74 23.36
N ALA A 416 -10.51 -8.34 23.22
CA ALA A 416 -9.37 -9.14 23.63
C ALA A 416 -9.32 -9.40 25.15
N LEU A 417 -9.66 -8.38 25.96
CA LEU A 417 -9.71 -8.49 27.43
C LEU A 417 -10.92 -9.29 27.94
N TYR A 418 -12.08 -9.18 27.27
CA TYR A 418 -13.33 -9.83 27.72
C TYR A 418 -13.49 -11.28 27.25
N ASN A 419 -12.83 -11.70 26.17
CA ASN A 419 -12.92 -13.08 25.65
C ASN A 419 -12.00 -14.10 26.35
N GLU A 420 -11.43 -13.79 27.52
CA GLU A 420 -10.50 -14.66 28.29
C GLU A 420 -9.25 -15.16 27.51
N ALA A 421 -9.04 -14.69 26.27
CA ALA A 421 -8.00 -15.17 25.36
C ALA A 421 -6.62 -14.55 25.62
N ILE A 422 -6.56 -13.40 26.29
CA ILE A 422 -5.29 -12.82 26.74
C ILE A 422 -4.84 -13.54 28.01
N ASN A 423 -4.00 -14.56 27.86
CA ASN A 423 -3.19 -15.03 28.97
C ASN A 423 -2.12 -13.97 29.29
N PHE A 424 -2.30 -13.22 30.39
CA PHE A 424 -1.35 -12.21 30.83
C PHE A 424 0.04 -12.81 31.17
N SER A 425 0.14 -14.12 31.42
CA SER A 425 1.41 -14.80 31.72
C SER A 425 2.42 -14.84 30.57
N ARG A 426 2.08 -14.34 29.38
CA ARG A 426 3.02 -14.18 28.24
C ARG A 426 3.54 -12.75 28.07
N PHE A 427 2.88 -11.79 28.71
CA PHE A 427 3.35 -10.41 28.86
C PHE A 427 4.18 -10.26 30.13
N THR A 428 4.22 -11.29 30.98
CA THR A 428 5.18 -11.41 32.06
C THR A 428 6.49 -11.95 31.51
N THR A 429 7.57 -11.18 31.68
CA THR A 429 8.91 -11.77 31.64
C THR A 429 9.07 -12.64 32.88
N ASP A 430 8.58 -13.87 32.85
CA ASP A 430 8.86 -14.87 33.86
C ASP A 430 10.36 -15.20 33.81
N LYS A 431 11.20 -14.37 34.44
CA LYS A 431 12.51 -14.82 34.88
C LYS A 431 12.28 -15.78 36.03
N VAL A 432 12.11 -17.06 35.70
CA VAL A 432 12.06 -18.14 36.69
C VAL A 432 13.47 -18.29 37.27
N ALA A 433 13.73 -17.66 38.41
CA ALA A 433 14.92 -17.94 39.20
C ALA A 433 14.74 -19.30 39.89
N ASN A 434 15.52 -20.29 39.48
CA ASN A 434 15.59 -21.60 40.13
C ASN A 434 16.78 -21.62 41.07
N TYR A 435 16.48 -21.73 42.36
CA TYR A 435 17.48 -21.91 43.41
C TYR A 435 17.72 -23.40 43.58
N ILE A 436 18.97 -23.84 43.68
CA ILE A 436 19.30 -25.23 44.02
C ILE A 436 20.20 -25.18 45.23
N ILE A 437 19.71 -25.74 46.34
CA ILE A 437 20.45 -25.83 47.60
C ILE A 437 20.90 -27.29 47.76
N ASP A 438 22.20 -27.54 47.65
CA ASP A 438 22.81 -28.86 47.82
C ASP A 438 24.06 -28.82 48.73
N SER A 439 24.74 -29.95 48.94
CA SER A 439 25.91 -29.98 49.83
C SER A 439 27.13 -29.17 49.39
N THR A 440 27.23 -28.81 48.11
CA THR A 440 28.36 -28.03 47.58
C THR A 440 28.21 -26.54 47.92
N THR A 441 26.99 -26.11 48.22
CA THR A 441 26.67 -24.75 48.66
C THR A 441 26.95 -24.50 50.15
N PHE A 442 27.22 -25.56 50.94
CA PHE A 442 27.47 -25.46 52.38
C PHE A 442 28.93 -25.83 52.74
N VAL A 443 29.84 -24.87 52.60
CA VAL A 443 31.22 -25.00 53.10
C VAL A 443 31.42 -24.05 54.29
N GLY A 444 31.21 -24.56 55.52
CA GLY A 444 31.32 -23.79 56.77
C GLY A 444 29.97 -23.52 57.45
N LEU A 445 29.98 -22.84 58.61
CA LEU A 445 28.76 -22.39 59.33
C LEU A 445 27.79 -21.80 58.31
N LEU A 446 26.59 -22.40 58.17
CA LEU A 446 25.56 -22.05 57.17
C LEU A 446 25.44 -20.53 57.05
N ASN A 447 25.88 -19.89 55.96
CA ASN A 447 25.81 -18.43 55.86
C ASN A 447 25.67 -17.82 54.45
N GLU A 448 25.90 -18.52 53.32
CA GLU A 448 25.73 -17.87 52.00
C GLU A 448 25.50 -18.84 50.83
N VAL A 449 24.45 -18.60 50.03
CA VAL A 449 24.09 -19.31 48.80
C VAL A 449 24.05 -18.30 47.65
N THR A 450 24.90 -18.48 46.63
CA THR A 450 24.96 -17.62 45.45
C THR A 450 24.03 -18.12 44.34
N LEU A 451 23.31 -17.20 43.68
CA LEU A 451 22.45 -17.50 42.53
C LEU A 451 23.20 -18.20 41.39
N SER A 452 22.49 -19.06 40.64
CA SER A 452 23.03 -19.76 39.47
C SER A 452 23.41 -18.82 38.31
N ASP A 453 22.88 -17.59 38.31
CA ASP A 453 23.25 -16.51 37.40
C ASP A 453 24.27 -15.50 37.99
N GLY A 454 24.68 -15.71 39.25
CA GLY A 454 25.67 -14.89 39.96
C GLY A 454 25.19 -13.53 40.46
N SER A 455 23.88 -13.23 40.44
CA SER A 455 23.40 -11.86 40.67
C SER A 455 23.17 -11.44 42.13
N GLU A 456 22.92 -12.37 43.07
CA GLU A 456 22.70 -12.08 44.50
C GLU A 456 23.11 -13.27 45.41
N ASN A 457 23.39 -12.98 46.69
CA ASN A 457 23.73 -13.94 47.74
C ASN A 457 22.62 -13.99 48.80
N PHE A 458 22.19 -15.20 49.19
CA PHE A 458 21.19 -15.43 50.24
C PHE A 458 21.80 -16.15 51.45
N THR A 459 21.50 -15.67 52.67
CA THR A 459 21.97 -16.28 53.92
C THR A 459 20.88 -17.17 54.51
N PHE A 460 21.29 -18.34 54.99
CA PHE A 460 20.46 -19.29 55.73
C PHE A 460 21.07 -19.52 57.09
N GLU A 461 20.24 -19.64 58.12
CA GLU A 461 20.67 -20.10 59.44
C GLU A 461 20.01 -21.44 59.74
N GLY A 462 20.78 -22.32 60.37
CA GLY A 462 20.30 -23.63 60.79
C GLY A 462 20.76 -23.96 62.19
N ASN A 463 19.87 -24.57 62.97
CA ASN A 463 20.20 -25.15 64.27
C ASN A 463 20.02 -26.66 64.23
N ASP A 464 21.03 -27.39 64.73
CA ASP A 464 21.09 -28.85 64.70
C ASP A 464 20.87 -29.47 63.30
N VAL A 465 21.38 -28.77 62.29
CA VAL A 465 21.45 -29.20 60.88
C VAL A 465 22.92 -29.29 60.47
N THR A 466 23.30 -30.40 59.82
CA THR A 466 24.67 -30.62 59.32
C THR A 466 24.64 -30.97 57.85
N SER A 467 25.68 -30.60 57.09
CA SER A 467 25.84 -31.01 55.69
C SER A 467 26.85 -32.16 55.58
N SER A 468 26.48 -33.26 54.92
CA SER A 468 27.44 -34.30 54.55
C SER A 468 26.96 -35.13 53.35
N GLY A 469 27.90 -35.46 52.45
CA GLY A 469 27.68 -36.41 51.35
C GLY A 469 26.56 -36.06 50.38
N GLY A 470 26.43 -34.81 49.93
CA GLY A 470 25.35 -34.42 49.02
C GLY A 470 24.12 -33.82 49.69
N LYS A 471 23.99 -33.94 51.02
CA LYS A 471 22.68 -33.79 51.70
C LYS A 471 22.76 -33.00 53.00
N LEU A 472 21.63 -32.40 53.37
CA LEU A 472 21.38 -31.79 54.67
C LEU A 472 20.78 -32.82 55.62
N HIS A 473 21.36 -32.95 56.81
CA HIS A 473 20.92 -33.88 57.85
C HIS A 473 20.43 -33.08 59.04
N PHE A 474 19.15 -33.23 59.33
CA PHE A 474 18.49 -32.63 60.47
C PHE A 474 18.45 -33.64 61.61
N THR A 475 18.85 -33.22 62.81
CA THR A 475 18.46 -33.97 64.01
C THR A 475 16.99 -33.73 64.33
N ALA A 476 16.41 -34.53 65.22
CA ALA A 476 15.03 -34.28 65.67
C ALA A 476 14.93 -32.90 66.33
N SER A 477 13.99 -32.06 65.88
CA SER A 477 13.82 -30.65 66.24
C SER A 477 14.79 -29.65 65.58
N GLY A 478 15.69 -30.10 64.70
CA GLY A 478 16.54 -29.19 63.93
C GLY A 478 15.73 -28.25 63.03
N THR A 479 16.24 -27.04 62.79
CA THR A 479 15.57 -26.00 61.99
C THR A 479 16.50 -25.41 60.95
N LEU A 480 15.96 -25.04 59.80
CA LEU A 480 16.63 -24.27 58.75
C LEU A 480 15.68 -23.16 58.28
N TYR A 481 16.16 -21.93 58.20
CA TYR A 481 15.39 -20.79 57.69
C TYR A 481 16.30 -19.81 56.92
N ASN A 482 15.72 -19.02 56.01
CA ASN A 482 16.44 -17.93 55.37
C ASN A 482 16.45 -16.69 56.27
N THR A 483 17.58 -15.99 56.33
CA THR A 483 17.70 -14.69 57.02
C THR A 483 17.73 -13.52 56.06
N THR A 484 18.15 -13.74 54.81
CA THR A 484 17.95 -12.78 53.71
C THR A 484 16.53 -12.95 53.16
N PRO A 485 15.71 -11.88 53.06
CA PRO A 485 14.37 -11.96 52.48
C PRO A 485 14.45 -12.39 51.01
N ILE A 486 13.56 -13.29 50.61
CA ILE A 486 13.39 -13.71 49.21
C ILE A 486 12.07 -13.14 48.74
N THR A 487 12.09 -12.16 47.85
CA THR A 487 10.86 -11.53 47.35
C THR A 487 9.95 -12.55 46.65
N ASN A 488 8.67 -12.56 47.02
CA ASN A 488 7.58 -13.29 46.36
C ASN A 488 7.86 -14.77 46.06
N ILE A 489 8.03 -15.58 47.10
CA ILE A 489 8.21 -17.02 46.92
C ILE A 489 6.89 -17.66 46.42
N ASP A 490 6.89 -18.21 45.20
CA ASP A 490 5.75 -18.90 44.57
C ASP A 490 5.62 -20.36 45.05
N SER A 491 6.75 -21.09 45.09
CA SER A 491 6.76 -22.46 45.59
C SER A 491 8.15 -22.94 46.02
N LEU A 492 8.18 -23.98 46.86
CA LEU A 492 9.39 -24.72 47.18
C LEU A 492 9.24 -26.20 46.82
N LEU A 493 10.30 -26.82 46.32
CA LEU A 493 10.40 -28.25 46.07
C LEU A 493 11.49 -28.83 46.98
N ILE A 494 11.11 -29.71 47.90
CA ILE A 494 12.04 -30.33 48.86
C ILE A 494 12.18 -31.81 48.51
N LYS A 495 13.40 -32.25 48.20
CA LYS A 495 13.69 -33.66 47.92
C LYS A 495 14.05 -34.39 49.21
N THR A 496 13.18 -35.30 49.65
CA THR A 496 13.40 -36.11 50.86
C THR A 496 12.71 -37.46 50.77
N ASN A 497 12.96 -38.36 51.71
CA ASN A 497 12.42 -39.72 51.70
C ASN A 497 11.06 -39.83 52.41
N ASN A 498 10.70 -38.87 53.28
CA ASN A 498 9.48 -38.96 54.08
C ASN A 498 8.96 -37.57 54.48
N LEU A 499 7.72 -37.27 54.08
CA LEU A 499 7.05 -36.00 54.32
C LEU A 499 6.74 -35.74 55.79
N ASN A 500 6.49 -36.80 56.57
CA ASN A 500 6.06 -36.65 57.97
C ASN A 500 7.19 -36.19 58.90
N ASP A 501 8.44 -36.26 58.42
CA ASP A 501 9.62 -35.99 59.26
C ASP A 501 9.93 -34.49 59.38
N PHE A 502 9.21 -33.62 58.67
CA PHE A 502 9.36 -32.17 58.80
C PHE A 502 8.02 -31.41 58.78
N THR A 503 8.07 -30.18 59.28
CA THR A 503 6.99 -29.20 59.21
C THR A 503 7.53 -27.95 58.55
N PHE A 504 6.73 -27.36 57.67
CA PHE A 504 7.06 -26.13 56.95
C PHE A 504 6.33 -24.92 57.54
N TYR A 505 7.06 -23.82 57.66
CA TYR A 505 6.55 -22.51 58.09
C TYR A 505 6.96 -21.43 57.09
N TYR A 506 6.18 -20.37 57.00
CA TYR A 506 6.45 -19.20 56.15
C TYR A 506 5.98 -17.93 56.85
N GLY A 507 6.46 -16.77 56.40
CA GLY A 507 6.04 -15.49 56.96
C GLY A 507 6.90 -14.32 56.48
N ASP A 508 6.63 -13.15 57.06
CA ASP A 508 7.34 -11.90 56.75
C ASP A 508 8.45 -11.58 57.77
N THR A 509 8.83 -12.57 58.59
CA THR A 509 9.92 -12.44 59.56
C THR A 509 10.90 -13.60 59.42
N ALA A 510 12.18 -13.37 59.76
CA ALA A 510 13.26 -14.33 59.57
C ALA A 510 13.12 -15.68 60.32
N GLN A 511 12.15 -15.82 61.24
CA GLN A 511 11.84 -17.09 61.91
C GLN A 511 10.32 -17.30 61.91
N PRO A 512 9.75 -17.70 60.76
CA PRO A 512 8.32 -17.85 60.66
C PRO A 512 7.82 -19.01 61.54
N ASP A 513 6.71 -18.78 62.23
CA ASP A 513 6.02 -19.75 63.10
C ASP A 513 4.59 -20.07 62.63
N GLU A 514 4.12 -19.43 61.55
CA GLU A 514 2.87 -19.79 60.87
C GLU A 514 3.03 -21.08 60.07
N ARG A 515 2.22 -22.09 60.44
CA ARG A 515 2.31 -23.45 59.89
C ARG A 515 1.44 -23.61 58.65
N PHE A 516 2.02 -24.08 57.54
CA PHE A 516 1.27 -24.48 56.35
C PHE A 516 1.05 -25.98 56.24
N TYR A 517 0.01 -26.39 55.51
CA TYR A 517 -0.36 -27.80 55.33
C TYR A 517 -0.45 -28.28 53.86
N PHE A 518 -0.17 -27.44 52.87
CA PHE A 518 -0.20 -27.87 51.48
C PHE A 518 1.15 -28.41 51.04
N VAL A 519 1.32 -29.73 51.13
CA VAL A 519 2.47 -30.43 50.56
C VAL A 519 2.00 -31.54 49.64
N GLU A 520 2.31 -31.44 48.36
CA GLU A 520 2.00 -32.45 47.36
C GLU A 520 3.27 -33.25 47.03
N ALA A 521 3.15 -34.59 46.96
CA ALA A 521 4.24 -35.42 46.47
C ALA A 521 4.32 -35.30 44.93
N VAL A 522 5.48 -34.91 44.43
CA VAL A 522 5.78 -34.80 43.00
C VAL A 522 6.76 -35.88 42.56
N SER A 523 6.87 -36.11 41.25
CA SER A 523 7.75 -37.13 40.69
C SER A 523 9.21 -36.93 41.11
N GLY A 524 9.95 -38.03 41.28
CA GLY A 524 11.38 -37.98 41.64
C GLY A 524 11.70 -37.79 43.14
N GLY A 525 10.72 -37.94 44.03
CA GLY A 525 10.92 -37.84 45.48
C GLY A 525 10.93 -36.40 46.01
N TYR A 526 10.40 -35.45 45.23
CA TYR A 526 10.18 -34.08 45.69
C TYR A 526 8.82 -33.94 46.36
N TYR A 527 8.76 -32.99 47.27
CA TYR A 527 7.54 -32.53 47.90
C TYR A 527 7.40 -31.04 47.62
N LYS A 528 6.30 -30.66 46.97
CA LYS A 528 6.02 -29.27 46.59
C LYS A 528 5.22 -28.58 47.67
N VAL A 529 5.71 -27.43 48.13
CA VAL A 529 4.97 -26.47 48.94
C VAL A 529 4.57 -25.31 48.02
N ASN A 530 3.27 -25.13 47.77
CA ASN A 530 2.76 -24.00 47.00
C ASN A 530 2.53 -22.82 47.94
N LEU A 531 3.06 -21.65 47.61
CA LEU A 531 2.90 -20.40 48.37
C LEU A 531 2.20 -19.31 47.55
N SER A 532 1.63 -19.70 46.40
CA SER A 532 1.10 -18.87 45.30
C SER A 532 -0.02 -17.87 45.65
N GLU A 533 -0.41 -17.75 46.92
CA GLU A 533 -1.50 -16.87 47.35
C GLU A 533 -1.03 -15.69 48.21
N VAL A 534 0.23 -15.68 48.70
CA VAL A 534 0.69 -14.63 49.63
C VAL A 534 2.19 -14.32 49.45
N PRO A 535 2.61 -13.03 49.35
CA PRO A 535 3.98 -12.62 48.99
C PRO A 535 4.99 -12.72 50.14
N TYR A 536 5.09 -13.89 50.77
CA TYR A 536 5.98 -14.07 51.92
C TYR A 536 7.46 -14.07 51.55
N GLN A 537 8.26 -13.48 52.43
CA GLN A 537 9.70 -13.29 52.22
C GLN A 537 10.58 -14.34 52.90
N TYR A 538 10.03 -15.10 53.85
CA TYR A 538 10.76 -16.03 54.69
C TYR A 538 10.08 -17.39 54.81
N PHE A 539 10.89 -18.43 54.97
CA PHE A 539 10.45 -19.79 55.25
C PHE A 539 11.33 -20.48 56.30
N GLN A 540 10.76 -21.49 56.95
CA GLN A 540 11.45 -22.36 57.88
C GLN A 540 11.05 -23.82 57.68
N ILE A 541 12.04 -24.70 57.64
CA ILE A 541 11.88 -26.15 57.71
C ILE A 541 12.27 -26.60 59.11
N LYS A 542 11.36 -27.27 59.82
CA LYS A 542 11.59 -27.82 61.16
C LYS A 542 11.43 -29.33 61.15
N ALA A 543 12.42 -30.05 61.66
CA ALA A 543 12.40 -31.49 61.77
C ALA A 543 11.45 -31.96 62.88
N ASN A 544 10.47 -32.80 62.54
CA ASN A 544 9.65 -33.55 63.49
C ASN A 544 10.39 -34.82 63.97
N ALA A 545 11.24 -35.38 63.09
CA ALA A 545 12.12 -36.52 63.35
C ALA A 545 13.46 -36.29 62.62
N ALA A 546 14.50 -37.07 62.93
CA ALA A 546 15.76 -36.97 62.19
C ALA A 546 15.55 -37.36 60.72
N PHE A 547 15.92 -36.48 59.79
CA PHE A 547 15.71 -36.70 58.36
C PHE A 547 16.76 -36.02 57.49
N THR A 548 16.73 -36.36 56.21
CA THR A 548 17.70 -35.88 55.23
C THR A 548 16.99 -35.18 54.08
N VAL A 549 17.49 -34.00 53.72
CA VAL A 549 17.08 -33.25 52.52
C VAL A 549 18.21 -33.33 51.50
N GLU A 550 17.90 -33.84 50.31
CA GLU A 550 18.87 -33.94 49.21
C GLU A 550 18.99 -32.64 48.44
N GLU A 551 17.88 -31.92 48.28
CA GLU A 551 17.82 -30.69 47.50
C GLU A 551 16.62 -29.84 47.93
N ILE A 552 16.79 -28.52 47.94
CA ILE A 552 15.69 -27.57 48.03
C ILE A 552 15.72 -26.70 46.78
N LYS A 553 14.59 -26.64 46.06
CA LYS A 553 14.39 -25.65 45.00
C LYS A 553 13.37 -24.62 45.42
N ILE A 554 13.65 -23.36 45.13
CA ILE A 554 12.74 -22.25 45.39
C ILE A 554 12.34 -21.71 44.01
N LYS A 555 11.08 -21.29 43.87
CA LYS A 555 10.55 -20.60 42.70
C LYS A 555 9.98 -19.27 43.19
N GLN A 556 10.36 -18.17 42.55
CA GLN A 556 9.79 -16.84 42.80
C GLN A 556 8.72 -16.49 41.75
N ALA A 557 7.71 -15.73 42.16
CA ALA A 557 6.75 -15.05 41.27
C ALA A 557 7.08 -13.54 41.25
N ILE A 558 7.38 -12.95 40.10
CA ILE A 558 7.54 -11.48 40.04
C ILE A 558 6.13 -10.87 39.98
N GLU A 559 5.87 -9.88 40.84
CA GLU A 559 4.56 -9.23 40.95
C GLU A 559 4.25 -8.43 39.68
N ILE A 560 3.07 -8.67 39.10
CA ILE A 560 2.60 -8.10 37.82
C ILE A 560 2.08 -6.65 37.99
N GLY A 561 1.99 -6.16 39.23
CA GLY A 561 1.19 -4.97 39.58
C GLY A 561 1.70 -3.63 39.06
N ASP A 562 3.00 -3.36 39.11
CA ASP A 562 3.51 -1.98 38.91
C ASP A 562 3.88 -1.64 37.46
N TYR A 563 4.13 -2.63 36.60
CA TYR A 563 4.58 -2.35 35.23
C TYR A 563 3.44 -1.90 34.30
N MET A 564 2.21 -2.42 34.48
CA MET A 564 1.08 -2.09 33.61
C MET A 564 0.19 -0.94 34.09
N GLN A 565 0.32 -0.45 35.32
CA GLN A 565 -0.44 0.73 35.78
C GLN A 565 0.25 2.06 35.44
N GLY A 566 1.55 2.03 35.09
CA GLY A 566 2.36 3.20 34.79
C GLY A 566 2.63 3.46 33.31
N GLN A 567 2.26 2.53 32.42
CA GLN A 567 2.25 2.71 30.96
C GLN A 567 0.80 2.79 30.49
#